data_AF-A0A2N5DG37-F1
#
_entry.id   AF-A0A2N5DG37-F1
#
_cell.length_a   1.000
_cell.length_b   1.000
_cell.length_c   1.000
_cell.angle_alpha   90.00
_cell.angle_beta   90.00
_cell.angle_gamma   90.00
#
_symmetry.space_group_name_H-M   'P 1'
#
loop_
_entity.id
_entity.type
_entity.pdbx_description
1 polymer ?
#
loop_
_entity_poly.entity_id
_entity_poly.type
_entity_poly.pdbx_seq_one_letter_code
_entity_poly.pdbx_strand_id
1 'polypeptide(L)'
;MTMQTVETLEEVEIPSALHPRRRVVVLLRDDGLFAWAEQYHYVSEHDGEVIVEGWHSLAPEGIYASAEIAAAEGRAAMLDRLGGER
;
A
#
# COMPACT_ATOMS: atom_id res chain seq x y z
N MET A 1 -16.48 7.65 4.86
CA MET A 1 -16.29 6.19 4.88
C MET A 1 -14.94 5.95 5.49
N THR A 2 -14.91 5.35 6.67
CA THR A 2 -13.67 5.06 7.38
C THR A 2 -13.14 3.73 6.83
N MET A 3 -11.83 3.59 6.75
CA MET A 3 -11.18 2.34 6.36
C MET A 3 -10.10 2.02 7.37
N GLN A 4 -10.08 0.78 7.84
CA GLN A 4 -9.09 0.30 8.78
C GLN A 4 -8.10 -0.62 8.07
N THR A 5 -6.81 -0.38 8.21
CA THR A 5 -5.79 -1.36 7.79
C THR A 5 -5.89 -2.59 8.68
N VAL A 6 -6.12 -3.75 8.08
CA VAL A 6 -6.24 -5.05 8.78
C VAL A 6 -5.07 -5.99 8.48
N GLU A 7 -4.36 -5.76 7.38
CA GLU A 7 -3.15 -6.50 7.01
C GLU A 7 -2.17 -5.56 6.31
N THR A 8 -0.88 -5.70 6.59
CA THR A 8 0.20 -5.06 5.84
C THR A 8 1.00 -6.16 5.17
N LEU A 9 1.12 -6.09 3.85
CA LEU A 9 1.86 -7.05 3.04
C LEU A 9 3.33 -6.62 2.94
N GLU A 10 4.11 -7.44 2.25
CA GLU A 10 5.53 -7.23 2.05
C GLU A 10 5.84 -5.87 1.40
N GLU A 11 6.95 -5.31 1.83
CA GLU A 11 7.49 -4.07 1.32
C GLU A 11 8.54 -4.36 0.25
N VAL A 12 8.54 -3.57 -0.81
CA VAL A 12 9.54 -3.67 -1.88
C VAL A 12 10.18 -2.32 -2.16
N GLU A 13 11.40 -2.36 -2.66
CA GLU A 13 12.07 -1.19 -3.22
C GLU A 13 11.78 -1.07 -4.72
N ILE A 14 11.55 0.15 -5.18
CA ILE A 14 11.21 0.50 -6.55
C ILE A 14 12.13 1.63 -7.04
N PRO A 15 12.37 1.77 -8.36
CA PRO A 15 13.22 2.82 -8.90
C PRO A 15 12.49 4.18 -8.93
N SER A 16 12.13 4.69 -7.76
CA SER A 16 11.53 6.02 -7.56
C SER A 16 12.47 6.92 -6.78
N ALA A 17 12.80 8.09 -7.35
CA ALA A 17 13.67 9.07 -6.70
C ALA A 17 13.07 9.70 -5.44
N LEU A 18 11.74 9.75 -5.33
CA LEU A 18 11.03 10.38 -4.21
C LEU A 18 10.53 9.36 -3.19
N HIS A 19 10.05 8.21 -3.66
CA HIS A 19 9.35 7.24 -2.82
C HIS A 19 9.80 5.81 -3.17
N PRO A 20 11.04 5.45 -2.80
CA PRO A 20 11.66 4.20 -3.23
C PRO A 20 11.02 2.97 -2.57
N ARG A 21 10.35 3.11 -1.42
CA ARG A 21 9.72 1.97 -0.72
C ARG A 21 8.21 1.97 -0.95
N ARG A 22 7.68 0.82 -1.36
CA ARG A 22 6.25 0.56 -1.55
C ARG A 22 5.82 -0.66 -0.76
N ARG A 23 4.55 -0.68 -0.34
CA ARG A 23 3.91 -1.87 0.23
C ARG A 23 2.44 -1.90 -0.15
N VAL A 24 1.80 -3.06 -0.03
CA VAL A 24 0.34 -3.18 -0.10
C VAL A 24 -0.24 -3.33 1.29
N VAL A 25 -1.40 -2.74 1.52
CA VAL A 25 -2.21 -2.95 2.72
C VAL A 25 -3.59 -3.46 2.36
N VAL A 26 -4.15 -4.33 3.19
CA VAL A 26 -5.56 -4.73 3.12
C VAL A 26 -6.37 -3.83 4.05
N LEU A 27 -7.49 -3.35 3.54
CA LEU A 27 -8.39 -2.41 4.21
C LEU A 27 -9.73 -3.09 4.47
N LEU A 28 -10.25 -2.96 5.69
CA LEU A 28 -11.63 -3.27 6.04
C LEU A 28 -12.46 -1.98 5.95
N ARG A 29 -13.56 -2.06 5.22
CA ARG A 29 -14.54 -0.98 5.03
C ARG A 29 -15.64 -1.07 6.09
N ASP A 30 -16.33 0.05 6.31
CA ASP A 30 -17.48 0.12 7.22
C ASP A 30 -18.64 -0.84 6.84
N ASP A 31 -18.71 -1.29 5.58
CA ASP A 31 -19.70 -2.25 5.07
C ASP A 31 -19.29 -3.73 5.26
N GLY A 32 -18.15 -3.98 5.90
CA GLY A 32 -17.64 -5.33 6.16
C GLY A 32 -16.91 -5.97 4.97
N LEU A 33 -16.78 -5.26 3.84
CA LEU A 33 -16.03 -5.73 2.68
C LEU A 33 -14.57 -5.28 2.74
N PHE A 34 -13.73 -5.95 1.95
CA PHE A 34 -12.29 -5.71 1.92
C PHE A 34 -11.88 -4.99 0.63
N ALA A 35 -10.85 -4.17 0.72
CA ALA A 35 -10.15 -3.56 -0.42
C ALA A 35 -8.65 -3.70 -0.18
N TRP A 36 -7.83 -3.40 -1.18
CA TRP A 36 -6.40 -3.21 -0.97
C TRP A 36 -6.00 -1.79 -1.35
N ALA A 37 -4.88 -1.31 -0.84
CA ALA A 37 -4.28 -0.06 -1.28
C ALA A 37 -2.76 -0.19 -1.30
N GLU A 38 -2.14 0.47 -2.27
CA GLU A 38 -0.70 0.70 -2.25
C GLU A 38 -0.38 1.82 -1.26
N GLN A 39 0.72 1.66 -0.53
CA GLN A 39 1.31 2.72 0.26
C GLN A 39 2.72 3.02 -0.19
N TYR A 40 3.07 4.30 -0.17
CA TYR A 40 4.44 4.74 -0.32
C TYR A 40 5.00 5.29 0.97
N HIS A 41 6.27 4.99 1.20
CA HIS A 41 7.02 5.56 2.31
C HIS A 41 7.40 7.00 1.98
N TYR A 42 7.25 7.88 2.96
CA TYR A 42 7.72 9.26 2.85
C TYR A 42 8.55 9.62 4.07
N VAL A 43 9.58 10.42 3.82
CA VAL A 43 10.41 11.08 4.82
C VAL A 43 10.41 12.55 4.43
N SER A 44 10.13 13.43 5.39
CA SER A 44 10.31 14.86 5.21
C SER A 44 11.29 15.36 6.24
N GLU A 45 12.27 16.11 5.74
CA GLU A 45 13.37 16.66 6.50
C GLU A 45 13.30 18.18 6.52
N HIS A 46 13.77 18.78 7.61
CA HIS A 46 13.99 20.21 7.74
C HIS A 46 15.36 20.42 8.40
N ASP A 47 16.23 21.22 7.77
CA ASP A 47 17.60 21.45 8.23
C ASP A 47 18.42 20.18 8.51
N GLY A 48 18.15 19.11 7.74
CA GLY A 48 18.83 17.81 7.88
C GLY A 48 18.27 16.93 9.01
N GLU A 49 17.22 17.37 9.70
CA GLU A 49 16.52 16.58 10.71
C GLU A 49 15.21 16.02 10.15
N VAL A 50 14.94 14.73 10.37
CA VAL A 50 13.67 14.10 10.02
C VAL A 50 12.58 14.63 10.94
N ILE A 51 11.64 15.40 10.38
CA ILE A 51 10.51 15.97 11.13
C ILE A 51 9.26 15.10 11.04
N VAL A 52 9.12 14.32 9.97
CA VAL A 52 8.04 13.34 9.83
C VAL A 52 8.48 12.19 8.93
N GLU A 53 8.08 11.00 9.32
CA GLU A 53 8.25 9.77 8.55
C GLU A 53 6.94 8.98 8.62
N GLY A 54 6.54 8.36 7.51
CA GLY A 54 5.36 7.53 7.52
C GLY A 54 5.04 6.85 6.20
N TRP A 55 3.82 6.33 6.16
CA TRP A 55 3.26 5.67 4.99
C TRP A 55 2.00 6.40 4.55
N HIS A 56 1.93 6.71 3.26
CA HIS A 56 0.76 7.34 2.67
C HIS A 56 0.03 6.35 1.77
N SER A 57 -1.28 6.18 1.98
CA SER A 57 -2.13 5.35 1.12
C SER A 57 -2.51 6.05 -0.16
N LEU A 58 -2.31 5.38 -1.28
CA LEU A 58 -2.98 5.70 -2.53
C LEU A 58 -4.47 5.29 -2.45
N ALA A 59 -5.20 5.60 -3.52
CA ALA A 59 -6.62 5.26 -3.61
C ALA A 59 -6.82 3.74 -3.42
N PRO A 60 -7.75 3.31 -2.56
CA PRO A 60 -8.12 1.91 -2.41
C PRO A 60 -8.70 1.34 -3.71
N GLU A 61 -8.38 0.08 -3.98
CA GLU A 61 -8.80 -0.66 -5.15
C GLU A 61 -9.55 -1.95 -4.78
N GLY A 62 -10.57 -2.24 -5.57
CA GLY A 62 -11.39 -3.44 -5.47
C GLY A 62 -12.39 -3.45 -4.30
N ILE A 63 -13.27 -4.45 -4.35
CA ILE A 63 -14.27 -4.76 -3.32
C ILE A 63 -14.35 -6.29 -3.24
N TYR A 64 -13.88 -6.85 -2.14
CA TYR A 64 -13.67 -8.28 -1.96
C TYR A 64 -14.40 -8.82 -0.73
N ALA A 65 -14.83 -10.07 -0.81
CA ALA A 65 -15.55 -10.74 0.27
C ALA A 65 -14.65 -11.18 1.44
N SER A 66 -13.32 -11.23 1.24
CA SER A 66 -12.37 -11.63 2.28
C SER A 66 -11.04 -10.88 2.15
N ALA A 67 -10.32 -10.78 3.28
CA ALA A 67 -8.97 -10.22 3.33
C ALA A 67 -7.98 -11.01 2.45
N GLU A 68 -8.11 -12.34 2.42
CA GLU A 68 -7.25 -13.22 1.62
C GLU A 68 -7.32 -12.90 0.12
N ILE A 69 -8.53 -12.69 -0.41
CA ILE A 69 -8.72 -12.32 -1.83
C ILE A 69 -8.12 -10.93 -2.07
N ALA A 70 -8.41 -9.96 -1.20
CA ALA A 70 -7.87 -8.61 -1.33
C ALA A 70 -6.33 -8.61 -1.30
N ALA A 71 -5.71 -9.43 -0.44
CA ALA A 71 -4.26 -9.57 -0.35
C ALA A 71 -3.65 -10.19 -1.61
N ALA A 72 -4.28 -11.24 -2.15
CA ALA A 72 -3.83 -11.89 -3.38
C ALA A 72 -3.88 -10.93 -4.58
N GLU A 73 -4.99 -10.21 -4.74
CA GLU A 73 -5.19 -9.23 -5.80
C GLU A 73 -4.23 -8.05 -5.67
N GLY A 74 -4.03 -7.53 -4.45
CA GLY A 74 -3.08 -6.45 -4.20
C GLY A 74 -1.63 -6.84 -4.51
N ARG A 75 -1.20 -8.06 -4.14
CA ARG A 75 0.13 -8.57 -4.53
C ARG A 75 0.27 -8.68 -6.04
N ALA A 76 -0.71 -9.26 -6.72
CA ALA A 76 -0.69 -9.42 -8.16
C ALA A 76 -0.60 -8.07 -8.88
N ALA A 77 -1.42 -7.09 -8.47
CA ALA A 77 -1.41 -5.75 -9.05
C ALA A 77 -0.09 -5.02 -8.82
N MET A 78 0.51 -5.16 -7.63
CA MET A 78 1.81 -4.57 -7.31
C MET A 78 2.94 -5.17 -8.16
N LEU A 79 2.95 -6.50 -8.34
CA LEU A 79 3.92 -7.18 -9.22
C LEU A 79 3.77 -6.71 -10.68
N ASP A 80 2.54 -6.60 -11.18
CA ASP A 80 2.27 -6.13 -12.55
C ASP A 80 2.79 -4.69 -12.78
N ARG A 81 2.54 -3.78 -11.81
CA ARG A 81 2.95 -2.37 -11.90
C ARG A 81 4.44 -2.14 -11.77
N LEU A 82 5.11 -2.93 -10.93
CA LEU A 82 6.52 -2.72 -10.59
C LEU A 82 7.48 -3.47 -11.50
N GLY A 83 6.95 -4.19 -12.51
CA GLY A 83 7.75 -4.83 -13.54
C GLY A 83 7.96 -6.31 -13.28
N GLY A 84 6.88 -7.08 -13.28
CA GLY A 84 6.97 -8.53 -13.45
C GLY A 84 7.66 -8.85 -14.77
N GLU A 85 8.96 -9.16 -14.71
CA GLU A 85 9.60 -9.99 -15.73
C GLU A 85 8.77 -11.28 -15.84
N ARG A 86 8.19 -11.51 -17.02
CA ARG A 86 7.68 -12.83 -17.41
C ARG A 86 8.84 -13.72 -17.81
#